data_AF-A0A2G5CNM6-F1
#
_entry.id   AF-A0A2G5CNM6-F1
#
_cell.length_a   1.000
_cell.length_b   1.000
_cell.length_c   1.000
_cell.angle_alpha   90.00
_cell.angle_beta   90.00
_cell.angle_gamma   90.00
#
_symmetry.space_group_name_H-M   'P 1'
#
loop_
_entity.id
_entity.type
_entity.pdbx_description
1 polymer ?
#
loop_
_entity_poly.entity_id
_entity_poly.type
_entity_poly.pdbx_seq_one_letter_code
_entity_poly.pdbx_strand_id
1 'polypeptide(L)'
;MDNISKENKKEEIINMDSSEIMQQKLCLMRSFVEKHDPTSKEVDDVVLKRFLRHRKLDVQMASDAFLKYLNWRKAFVPNGFISELEIRNGLSQKKMFMQGFDKKGRPLAVVLHGKHVPVKNQETLEELKRCEMVRNNVSSSQTLQIGDSQKTTSMAA
;
A
#
# COMPACT_ATOMS: atom_id res chain seq x y z
N MET A 1 -2.18 19.41 36.74
CA MET A 1 -2.90 18.67 35.67
C MET A 1 -2.64 19.27 34.28
N ASP A 2 -1.71 20.21 34.17
CA ASP A 2 -1.59 21.12 33.01
C ASP A 2 -0.52 20.70 31.98
N ASN A 3 0.20 19.61 32.24
CA ASN A 3 1.27 19.14 31.35
C ASN A 3 0.73 18.22 30.24
N ILE A 4 -0.22 17.35 30.58
CA ILE A 4 -0.87 16.41 29.65
C ILE A 4 -1.70 17.15 28.60
N SER A 5 -2.37 18.24 28.98
CA SER A 5 -3.14 19.08 28.05
C SER A 5 -2.27 19.88 27.07
N LYS A 6 -1.03 20.20 27.45
CA LYS A 6 -0.06 20.90 26.59
C LYS A 6 0.61 19.97 25.58
N GLU A 7 0.92 18.74 25.97
CA GLU A 7 1.49 17.72 25.06
C GLU A 7 0.49 17.31 23.98
N ASN A 8 -0.76 17.00 24.34
CA ASN A 8 -1.80 16.64 23.38
C ASN A 8 -2.04 17.77 22.36
N LYS A 9 -2.08 19.03 22.82
CA LYS A 9 -2.28 20.19 21.95
C LYS A 9 -1.09 20.44 21.02
N LYS A 10 0.14 20.15 21.49
CA LYS A 10 1.36 20.25 20.67
C LYS A 10 1.42 19.15 19.61
N GLU A 11 1.03 17.92 19.95
CA GLU A 11 0.90 16.81 19.01
C GLU A 11 -0.19 17.06 17.97
N GLU A 12 -1.35 17.59 18.36
CA GLU A 12 -2.40 17.98 17.41
C GLU A 12 -1.93 19.03 16.41
N ILE A 13 -1.21 20.07 16.85
CA ILE A 13 -0.67 21.12 15.97
C ILE A 13 0.39 20.54 15.02
N ILE A 14 1.30 19.70 15.50
CA ILE A 14 2.33 19.03 14.68
C ILE A 14 1.68 18.10 13.64
N ASN A 15 0.63 17.37 14.04
CA ASN A 15 -0.10 16.47 13.15
C ASN A 15 -0.91 17.23 12.09
N MET A 16 -1.50 18.37 12.45
CA MET A 16 -2.25 19.24 11.54
C MET A 16 -1.33 19.86 10.48
N ASP A 17 -0.20 20.43 10.91
CA ASP A 17 0.85 20.98 10.02
C ASP A 17 1.40 19.90 9.08
N SER A 18 1.66 18.69 9.60
CA SER A 18 2.09 17.56 8.78
C SER A 18 1.05 17.13 7.72
N SER A 19 -0.24 17.17 8.07
CA SER A 19 -1.34 16.84 7.17
C SER A 19 -1.51 17.89 6.07
N GLU A 20 -1.45 19.19 6.42
CA GLU A 20 -1.53 20.30 5.46
C GLU A 20 -0.36 20.28 4.47
N ILE A 21 0.87 20.10 4.97
CA ILE A 21 2.06 19.93 4.13
C ILE A 21 1.87 18.74 3.18
N MET A 22 1.36 17.61 3.68
CA MET A 22 1.11 16.43 2.84
C MET A 22 0.10 16.71 1.73
N GLN A 23 -0.97 17.46 2.02
CA GLN A 23 -1.97 17.83 1.02
C GLN A 23 -1.41 18.79 -0.03
N GLN A 24 -0.65 19.80 0.39
CA GLN A 24 0.00 20.72 -0.54
C GLN A 24 0.95 19.98 -1.49
N LYS A 25 1.78 19.08 -0.94
CA LYS A 25 2.73 18.27 -1.73
C LYS A 25 2.02 17.29 -2.66
N LEU A 26 0.89 16.74 -2.24
CA LEU A 26 0.04 15.89 -3.06
C LEU A 26 -0.51 16.66 -4.27
N CYS A 27 -1.05 17.87 -4.07
CA CYS A 27 -1.54 18.69 -5.18
C CYS A 27 -0.43 19.00 -6.20
N LEU A 28 0.77 19.36 -5.72
CA LEU A 28 1.92 19.61 -6.58
C LEU A 28 2.35 18.36 -7.35
N MET A 29 2.43 17.22 -6.68
CA MET A 29 2.77 15.93 -7.29
C MET A 29 1.73 15.56 -8.35
N ARG A 30 0.44 15.68 -8.05
CA ARG A 30 -0.66 15.36 -8.96
C ARG A 30 -0.57 16.16 -10.26
N SER A 31 -0.43 17.49 -10.15
CA SER A 31 -0.26 18.37 -11.32
C SER A 31 0.98 18.02 -12.14
N PHE A 32 2.09 17.65 -11.48
CA PHE A 32 3.31 17.25 -12.17
C PHE A 32 3.13 15.93 -12.94
N VAL A 33 2.61 14.88 -12.29
CA VAL A 33 2.48 13.56 -12.90
C VAL A 33 1.44 13.55 -14.01
N GLU A 34 0.33 14.28 -13.88
CA GLU A 34 -0.70 14.41 -14.92
C GLU A 34 -0.19 15.11 -16.17
N LYS A 35 0.72 16.09 -16.01
CA LYS A 35 1.38 16.76 -17.14
C LYS A 35 2.29 15.80 -17.93
N HIS A 36 2.95 14.87 -17.26
CA HIS A 36 3.88 13.93 -17.89
C HIS A 36 3.19 12.66 -18.42
N ASP A 37 2.15 12.19 -17.73
CA ASP A 37 1.36 11.03 -18.12
C ASP A 37 -0.13 11.27 -17.80
N PRO A 38 -0.95 11.66 -18.80
CA PRO A 38 -2.37 11.95 -18.59
C PRO A 38 -3.17 10.78 -18.02
N THR A 39 -2.70 9.54 -18.18
CA THR A 39 -3.36 8.34 -17.62
C THR A 39 -3.29 8.28 -16.09
N SER A 40 -2.45 9.11 -15.47
CA SER A 40 -2.33 9.18 -14.01
C SER A 40 -3.49 9.89 -13.30
N LYS A 41 -4.40 10.52 -14.05
CA LYS A 41 -5.54 11.28 -13.51
C LYS A 41 -6.44 10.44 -12.60
N GLU A 42 -6.63 9.17 -12.93
CA GLU A 42 -7.48 8.23 -12.19
C GLU A 42 -6.82 7.60 -10.96
N VAL A 43 -5.56 7.97 -10.67
CA VAL A 43 -4.83 7.36 -9.55
C VAL A 43 -5.26 7.96 -8.22
N ASP A 44 -5.56 7.09 -7.25
CA ASP A 44 -5.95 7.47 -5.90
C ASP A 44 -4.85 8.23 -5.15
N ASP A 45 -5.27 9.20 -4.35
CA ASP A 45 -4.41 9.98 -3.47
C ASP A 45 -3.62 9.11 -2.48
N VAL A 46 -4.19 7.98 -2.05
CA VAL A 46 -3.52 7.02 -1.17
C VAL A 46 -2.23 6.49 -1.81
N VAL A 47 -2.26 6.22 -3.12
CA VAL A 47 -1.10 5.75 -3.87
C VAL A 47 -0.05 6.85 -3.96
N LEU A 48 -0.43 8.07 -4.37
CA LEU A 48 0.49 9.20 -4.47
C LEU A 48 1.13 9.56 -3.12
N LYS A 49 0.35 9.57 -2.04
CA LYS A 49 0.83 9.77 -0.66
C LYS A 49 1.87 8.72 -0.26
N ARG A 50 1.80 7.49 -0.76
CA ARG A 50 2.81 6.44 -0.49
C ARG A 50 4.18 6.82 -1.04
N PHE A 51 4.24 7.38 -2.25
CA PHE A 51 5.49 7.84 -2.87
C PHE A 51 6.05 9.07 -2.16
N LEU A 52 5.19 10.02 -1.79
CA LEU A 52 5.59 11.16 -0.97
C LEU A 52 6.19 10.72 0.37
N ARG A 53 5.54 9.80 1.09
CA ARG A 53 6.09 9.23 2.34
C ARG A 53 7.43 8.54 2.12
N HIS A 54 7.55 7.75 1.06
CA HIS A 54 8.79 7.04 0.73
C HIS A 54 9.95 7.99 0.38
N ARG A 55 9.65 9.12 -0.24
CA ARG A 55 10.63 10.14 -0.66
C ARG A 55 10.68 11.35 0.28
N LYS A 56 10.24 11.19 1.54
CA LYS A 56 10.30 12.25 2.58
C LYS A 56 9.68 13.59 2.14
N LEU A 57 8.55 13.51 1.45
CA LEU A 57 7.76 14.64 0.92
C LEU A 57 8.47 15.49 -0.16
N ASP A 58 9.56 14.96 -0.76
CA ASP A 58 10.16 15.56 -1.96
C ASP A 58 9.26 15.28 -3.18
N VAL A 59 8.68 16.34 -3.74
CA VAL A 59 7.73 16.25 -4.86
C VAL A 59 8.41 15.72 -6.12
N GLN A 60 9.63 16.19 -6.42
CA GLN A 60 10.32 15.82 -7.66
C GLN A 60 10.71 14.34 -7.63
N MET A 61 11.37 13.91 -6.55
CA MET A 61 11.78 12.51 -6.40
C MET A 61 10.58 11.56 -6.29
N ALA A 62 9.49 12.00 -5.64
CA ALA A 62 8.25 11.22 -5.56
C ALA A 62 7.60 11.05 -6.93
N SER A 63 7.47 12.15 -7.70
CA SER A 63 6.94 12.13 -9.05
C SER A 63 7.75 11.23 -9.97
N ASP A 64 9.09 11.35 -9.98
CA ASP A 64 9.96 10.54 -10.82
C ASP A 64 9.86 9.05 -10.47
N ALA A 65 9.80 8.73 -9.17
CA ALA A 65 9.61 7.36 -8.71
C ALA A 65 8.23 6.81 -9.09
N PHE A 66 7.19 7.64 -9.03
CA PHE A 66 5.84 7.27 -9.40
C PHE A 66 5.69 7.05 -10.91
N LEU A 67 6.26 7.91 -11.75
CA LEU A 67 6.24 7.73 -13.21
C LEU A 67 6.98 6.45 -13.63
N LYS A 68 8.12 6.14 -13.01
CA LYS A 68 8.81 4.85 -13.20
C LYS A 68 7.93 3.67 -12.79
N TYR A 69 7.24 3.79 -11.66
CA TYR A 69 6.29 2.77 -11.20
C TYR A 69 5.11 2.60 -12.17
N LEU A 70 4.55 3.67 -12.73
CA LEU A 70 3.47 3.59 -13.71
C LEU A 70 3.92 2.86 -14.98
N ASN A 71 5.09 3.20 -15.51
CA ASN A 71 5.65 2.50 -16.66
C ASN A 71 5.86 1.01 -16.38
N TRP A 72 6.42 0.69 -15.21
CA TRP A 72 6.56 -0.70 -14.79
C TRP A 72 5.21 -1.39 -14.65
N ARG A 73 4.20 -0.74 -14.06
CA ARG A 73 2.85 -1.30 -13.87
C ARG A 73 2.15 -1.57 -15.20
N LYS A 74 2.28 -0.67 -16.18
CA LYS A 74 1.74 -0.86 -17.54
C LYS A 74 2.36 -2.06 -18.23
N ALA A 75 3.67 -2.26 -18.08
CA ALA A 75 4.37 -3.40 -18.66
C ALA A 75 4.07 -4.73 -17.93
N PHE A 76 3.92 -4.67 -16.60
CA PHE A 76 3.83 -5.86 -15.75
C PHE A 76 2.40 -6.34 -15.50
N VAL A 77 1.42 -5.44 -15.54
CA VAL A 77 -0.01 -5.71 -15.31
C VAL A 77 -0.85 -5.01 -16.40
N PRO A 78 -0.77 -5.48 -17.65
CA PRO A 78 -1.40 -4.80 -18.78
C PRO A 78 -2.93 -4.72 -18.66
N ASN A 79 -3.55 -5.71 -18.00
CA ASN A 79 -5.00 -5.77 -17.79
C ASN A 79 -5.46 -5.01 -16.54
N GLY A 80 -4.56 -4.33 -15.83
CA GLY A 80 -4.87 -3.59 -14.59
C GLY A 80 -5.04 -4.46 -13.34
N PHE A 81 -5.29 -5.75 -13.49
CA PHE A 81 -5.36 -6.74 -12.42
C PHE A 81 -4.53 -7.98 -12.73
N ILE A 82 -4.19 -8.73 -11.69
CA ILE A 82 -3.55 -10.05 -11.77
C ILE A 82 -4.62 -11.05 -11.37
N SER A 83 -4.98 -11.98 -12.26
CA SER A 83 -5.96 -13.02 -11.93
C SER A 83 -5.36 -14.07 -10.98
N GLU A 84 -6.20 -14.72 -10.17
CA GLU A 84 -5.75 -15.82 -9.31
C GLU A 84 -5.17 -17.00 -10.12
N LEU A 85 -5.63 -17.17 -11.37
CA LEU A 85 -5.13 -18.20 -12.28
C LEU A 85 -3.66 -17.96 -12.65
N GLU A 86 -3.24 -16.70 -12.83
CA GLU A 86 -1.85 -16.33 -13.14
C GLU A 86 -0.86 -16.56 -11.99
N ILE A 87 -1.39 -16.80 -10.79
CA ILE A 87 -0.64 -16.98 -9.54
C ILE A 87 -0.97 -18.28 -8.80
N ARG A 88 -1.65 -19.22 -9.48
CA ARG A 88 -2.21 -20.43 -8.87
C ARG A 88 -1.16 -21.30 -8.19
N ASN A 89 0.03 -21.44 -8.77
CA ASN A 89 1.11 -22.24 -8.19
C ASN A 89 1.72 -21.53 -6.97
N GLY A 90 1.87 -20.21 -7.03
CA GLY A 90 2.32 -19.40 -5.90
C GLY A 90 1.34 -19.43 -4.72
N LEU A 91 0.03 -19.46 -5.01
CA LEU A 91 -1.03 -19.63 -4.00
C LEU A 91 -1.06 -21.05 -3.43
N SER A 92 -0.94 -22.09 -4.27
CA SER A 92 -1.01 -23.49 -3.85
C SER A 92 0.15 -23.90 -2.93
N GLN A 93 1.32 -23.26 -3.08
CA GLN A 93 2.48 -23.49 -2.20
C GLN A 93 2.22 -23.12 -0.74
N LYS A 94 1.23 -22.25 -0.44
CA LYS A 94 0.87 -21.81 0.92
C LYS A 94 2.10 -21.47 1.78
N LYS A 95 3.03 -20.72 1.17
CA LYS A 95 4.31 -20.32 1.79
C LYS A 95 4.27 -18.92 2.40
N MET A 96 3.23 -18.12 2.14
CA MET A 96 3.10 -16.76 2.65
C MET A 96 1.66 -16.49 3.09
N PHE A 97 1.49 -15.99 4.31
CA PHE A 97 0.20 -15.73 4.95
C PHE A 97 0.15 -14.29 5.47
N MET A 98 -0.98 -13.61 5.24
CA MET A 98 -1.28 -12.33 5.91
C MET A 98 -1.98 -12.63 7.23
N GLN A 99 -1.39 -12.27 8.36
CA GLN A 99 -1.86 -12.63 9.71
C GLN A 99 -2.42 -11.42 10.47
N GLY A 100 -2.87 -10.38 9.75
CA GLY A 100 -3.40 -9.16 10.33
C GLY A 100 -2.33 -8.08 10.48
N PHE A 101 -2.34 -7.37 11.62
CA PHE A 101 -1.51 -6.19 11.85
C PHE A 101 -0.75 -6.29 13.19
N ASP A 102 0.42 -5.67 13.27
CA ASP A 102 1.16 -5.53 14.53
C ASP A 102 0.56 -4.46 15.46
N LYS A 103 1.16 -4.28 16.64
CA LYS A 103 0.73 -3.27 17.63
C LYS A 103 0.75 -1.83 17.12
N LYS A 104 1.46 -1.55 16.01
CA LYS A 104 1.56 -0.24 15.37
C LYS A 104 0.67 -0.14 14.12
N GLY A 105 -0.22 -1.10 13.90
CA GLY A 105 -1.10 -1.13 12.73
C GLY A 105 -0.36 -1.42 11.42
N ARG A 106 0.83 -2.05 11.47
CA ARG A 106 1.57 -2.44 10.25
C ARG A 106 1.16 -3.86 9.84
N PRO A 107 0.82 -4.10 8.57
CA PRO A 107 0.46 -5.42 8.08
C PRO A 107 1.55 -6.46 8.38
N LEU A 108 1.14 -7.62 8.90
CA LEU A 108 2.02 -8.74 9.23
C LEU A 108 1.89 -9.83 8.17
N ALA A 109 3.01 -10.13 7.51
CA ALA A 109 3.14 -11.27 6.62
C ALA A 109 4.08 -12.32 7.23
N VAL A 110 3.66 -13.59 7.24
CA VAL A 110 4.45 -14.73 7.68
C VAL A 110 4.85 -15.55 6.46
N VAL A 111 6.15 -15.75 6.27
CA VAL A 111 6.71 -16.54 5.17
C VAL A 111 7.36 -17.82 5.71
N LEU A 112 6.83 -18.97 5.29
CA LEU A 112 7.35 -20.30 5.61
C LEU A 112 8.41 -20.71 4.60
N HIS A 113 9.67 -20.39 4.90
CA HIS A 113 10.82 -20.68 4.03
C HIS A 113 10.99 -22.19 3.76
N GLY A 114 10.60 -23.08 4.69
CA GLY A 114 10.65 -24.53 4.48
C GLY A 114 9.72 -25.05 3.37
N LYS A 115 8.78 -24.24 2.89
CA LYS A 115 7.92 -24.54 1.73
C LYS A 115 8.41 -23.88 0.44
N HIS A 116 9.61 -23.30 0.44
CA HIS A 116 10.16 -22.63 -0.73
C HIS A 116 10.55 -23.67 -1.80
N VAL A 117 9.82 -23.65 -2.92
CA VAL A 117 10.21 -24.36 -4.14
C VAL A 117 11.02 -23.38 -5.00
N PRO A 118 12.28 -23.71 -5.34
CA PRO A 118 13.10 -22.86 -6.19
C PRO A 118 12.41 -22.57 -7.53
N VAL A 119 12.55 -21.34 -7.99
CA VAL A 119 12.10 -20.89 -9.31
C VAL A 119 12.91 -21.64 -10.36
N LYS A 120 12.24 -22.36 -11.27
CA LYS A 120 12.89 -23.21 -12.28
C LYS A 120 12.96 -22.58 -13.66
N ASN A 121 12.10 -21.60 -13.95
CA ASN A 121 12.02 -20.93 -15.23
C ASN A 121 11.51 -19.49 -15.07
N GLN A 122 11.56 -18.71 -16.15
CA GLN A 122 11.12 -17.32 -16.17
C GLN A 122 9.64 -17.18 -15.79
N GLU A 123 8.77 -18.09 -16.25
CA GLU A 123 7.35 -18.05 -15.93
C GLU A 123 7.07 -18.16 -14.43
N THR A 124 7.79 -19.05 -13.73
CA THR A 124 7.68 -19.21 -12.28
C THR A 124 8.19 -17.96 -11.54
N LEU A 125 9.19 -17.26 -12.10
CA LEU A 125 9.69 -16.00 -11.55
C LEU A 125 8.65 -14.89 -11.66
N GLU A 126 8.05 -14.75 -12.84
CA GLU A 126 7.01 -13.76 -13.10
C GLU A 126 5.75 -14.03 -12.27
N GLU A 127 5.40 -15.30 -12.10
CA GLU A 127 4.34 -15.74 -11.19
C GLU A 127 4.63 -15.33 -9.73
N LEU A 128 5.86 -15.55 -9.25
CA LEU A 128 6.26 -15.17 -7.89
C LEU A 128 6.16 -13.65 -7.68
N LYS A 129 6.68 -12.86 -8.62
CA LYS A 129 6.59 -11.39 -8.59
C LYS A 129 5.13 -10.90 -8.58
N ARG A 130 4.26 -11.52 -9.40
CA ARG A 130 2.81 -11.24 -9.40
C ARG A 130 2.16 -11.59 -8.06
N CYS A 131 2.51 -12.73 -7.49
CA CYS A 131 2.04 -13.19 -6.17
C CYS A 131 2.39 -12.20 -5.04
N GLU A 132 3.60 -11.63 -5.07
CA GLU A 132 4.05 -10.62 -4.10
C GLU A 132 3.34 -9.28 -4.30
N MET A 133 3.13 -8.87 -5.55
CA MET A 133 2.41 -7.63 -5.85
C MET A 133 0.97 -7.65 -5.30
N VAL A 134 0.19 -8.70 -5.59
CA VAL A 134 -1.20 -8.82 -5.12
C VAL A 134 -1.28 -8.69 -3.59
N ARG A 135 -0.37 -9.36 -2.87
CA ARG A 135 -0.32 -9.30 -1.40
C ARG A 135 0.05 -7.93 -0.87
N ASN A 136 0.96 -7.20 -1.53
CA ASN A 136 1.35 -5.85 -1.15
C ASN A 136 0.26 -4.80 -1.38
N ASN A 137 -0.68 -5.04 -2.31
CA ASN A 137 -1.84 -4.18 -2.52
C ASN A 137 -2.94 -4.40 -1.46
N VAL A 138 -3.16 -5.64 -0.99
CA VAL A 138 -4.15 -5.94 0.07
C VAL A 138 -3.85 -5.20 1.38
N SER A 139 -2.56 -5.00 1.69
CA SER A 139 -2.08 -4.17 2.81
C SER A 139 -2.55 -2.71 2.75
N SER A 140 -2.84 -2.18 1.55
CA SER A 140 -3.28 -0.80 1.34
C SER A 140 -4.81 -0.64 1.29
N SER A 141 -5.56 -1.72 1.04
CA SER A 141 -7.03 -1.69 0.91
C SER A 141 -7.78 -2.15 2.17
N GLN A 142 -7.15 -2.89 3.09
CA GLN A 142 -7.82 -3.35 4.32
C GLN A 142 -7.98 -2.27 5.41
N THR A 143 -7.43 -1.07 5.22
CA THR A 143 -7.68 0.06 6.13
C THR A 143 -9.11 0.59 6.07
N LEU A 144 -9.98 0.11 5.15
CA LEU A 144 -11.37 0.55 5.04
C LEU A 144 -12.44 -0.44 5.53
N GLN A 145 -12.11 -1.63 6.04
CA GLN A 145 -13.14 -2.60 6.49
C GLN A 145 -13.00 -3.17 7.90
N ILE A 146 -12.11 -2.62 8.74
CA ILE A 146 -12.09 -2.98 10.18
C ILE A 146 -12.79 -1.88 10.96
N GLY A 147 -14.07 -1.65 10.65
CA GLY A 147 -14.95 -0.72 11.36
C GLY A 147 -16.23 -1.38 11.90
N ASP A 148 -16.78 -2.37 11.19
CA ASP A 148 -18.19 -2.73 11.42
C ASP A 148 -18.47 -4.20 11.82
N SER A 149 -17.46 -5.02 12.11
CA SER A 149 -17.70 -6.44 12.43
C SER A 149 -17.42 -6.85 13.89
N GLN A 150 -17.46 -5.90 14.83
CA GLN A 150 -17.37 -6.18 16.27
C GLN A 150 -18.50 -5.48 17.04
N LYS A 151 -19.75 -5.55 16.55
CA LYS A 151 -20.95 -5.17 17.33
C LYS A 151 -22.21 -5.96 16.96
N THR A 152 -22.16 -7.30 16.81
CA THR A 152 -23.40 -8.10 16.75
C THR A 152 -23.23 -9.53 17.27
N THR A 153 -22.64 -9.73 18.46
CA THR A 153 -22.89 -10.95 19.24
C THR A 153 -22.74 -10.67 20.73
N SER A 154 -23.76 -10.01 21.31
CA SER A 154 -24.03 -10.00 22.76
C SER A 154 -25.42 -9.37 22.96
N MET A 155 -26.46 -10.08 22.55
CA MET A 155 -27.84 -9.91 23.03
C MET A 155 -28.67 -11.05 22.41
N ALA A 156 -28.54 -12.25 22.97
CA ALA A 156 -29.56 -13.30 22.96
C ALA A 156 -29.07 -14.46 23.84
N ALA A 157 -29.91 -14.82 24.81
CA ALA A 157 -29.82 -15.90 25.80
C ALA A 157 -28.94 -15.62 27.03
#